data_AF-C7XPV7-F1
#
_entry.id   AF-C7XPV7-F1
#
_cell.length_a   1.000
_cell.length_b   1.000
_cell.length_c   1.000
_cell.angle_alpha   90.00
_cell.angle_beta   90.00
_cell.angle_gamma   90.00
#
_symmetry.space_group_name_H-M   'P 1'
#
loop_
_entity.id
_entity.type
_entity.pdbx_description
1 polymer ?
#
loop_
_entity_poly.entity_id
_entity_poly.type
_entity_poly.pdbx_seq_one_letter_code
_entity_poly.pdbx_strand_id
1 'polypeptide(L)'
;MKTDEYLEFNEVEIKKSKIVGGLTGEAKQLVDKFSRAAKEKGQPFTDFESEGLLYVTFYDKNNLVYCIPVFSFKDNKKIDLKEIEYISEDAKRMENILRNSNEKRKEIEKDQ
;
A
#
# COMPACT_ATOMS: atom_id res chain seq x y z
N MET A 1 -4.09 25.53 -0.11
CA MET A 1 -4.31 24.32 0.71
C MET A 1 -3.22 24.30 1.77
N LYS A 2 -3.57 24.28 3.05
CA LYS A 2 -2.55 24.17 4.12
C LYS A 2 -1.99 22.75 4.12
N THR A 3 -0.74 22.56 4.53
CA THR A 3 -0.05 21.25 4.51
C THR A 3 -0.84 20.17 5.27
N ASP A 4 -1.49 20.54 6.38
CA ASP A 4 -2.31 19.66 7.20
C ASP A 4 -3.54 19.12 6.46
N GLU A 5 -4.21 19.98 5.67
CA GLU A 5 -5.38 19.63 4.87
C GLU A 5 -5.04 18.63 3.75
N TYR A 6 -3.81 18.66 3.24
CA TYR A 6 -3.32 17.70 2.24
C TYR A 6 -2.99 16.33 2.82
N LEU A 7 -2.38 16.31 4.01
CA LEU A 7 -2.11 15.07 4.74
C LEU A 7 -3.42 14.40 5.16
N GLU A 8 -4.39 15.19 5.64
CA GLU A 8 -5.71 14.68 6.02
C GLU A 8 -6.46 14.08 4.83
N PHE A 9 -6.44 14.73 3.66
CA PHE A 9 -7.01 14.19 2.42
C PHE A 9 -6.39 12.84 2.04
N ASN A 10 -5.05 12.75 2.06
CA ASN A 10 -4.33 11.52 1.73
C ASN A 10 -4.65 10.39 2.72
N GLU A 11 -4.73 10.68 4.02
CA GLU A 11 -5.10 9.66 5.01
C GLU A 11 -6.52 9.14 4.83
N VAL A 12 -7.46 10.01 4.42
CA VAL A 12 -8.84 9.61 4.11
C VAL A 12 -8.88 8.68 2.89
N GLU A 13 -8.15 9.01 1.82
CA GLU A 13 -8.05 8.16 0.62
C GLU A 13 -7.46 6.78 0.94
N ILE A 14 -6.37 6.73 1.72
CA ILE A 14 -5.75 5.45 2.14
C ILE A 14 -6.76 4.62 2.94
N LYS A 15 -7.46 5.21 3.91
CA LYS A 15 -8.44 4.49 4.73
C LYS A 15 -9.59 3.93 3.91
N LYS A 16 -10.09 4.67 2.92
CA LYS A 16 -11.17 4.23 2.02
C LYS A 16 -10.75 3.08 1.11
N SER A 17 -9.48 3.02 0.73
CA SER A 17 -8.96 1.96 -0.15
C SER A 17 -8.85 0.59 0.52
N LYS A 18 -8.81 0.56 1.87
CA LYS A 18 -8.61 -0.69 2.62
C LYS A 18 -9.74 -1.68 2.40
N ILE A 19 -9.37 -2.95 2.23
CA ILE A 19 -10.36 -4.02 2.14
C ILE A 19 -10.99 -4.24 3.52
N VAL A 20 -12.30 -4.00 3.62
CA VAL A 20 -13.10 -4.20 4.83
C VAL A 20 -13.93 -5.51 4.81
N GLY A 21 -13.87 -6.26 3.70
CA GLY A 21 -14.56 -7.55 3.51
C GLY A 21 -13.69 -8.78 3.78
N GLY A 22 -14.30 -9.98 3.74
CA GLY A 22 -13.61 -11.24 4.00
C GLY A 22 -12.65 -11.65 2.88
N LEU A 23 -11.34 -11.62 3.15
CA LEU A 23 -10.33 -12.23 2.30
C LEU A 23 -10.37 -13.77 2.42
N THR A 24 -10.03 -14.47 1.34
CA THR A 24 -9.77 -15.92 1.41
C THR A 24 -8.58 -16.20 2.34
N GLY A 25 -8.48 -17.42 2.88
CA GLY A 25 -7.43 -17.78 3.84
C GLY A 25 -6.02 -17.51 3.32
N GLU A 26 -5.76 -17.79 2.03
CA GLU A 26 -4.47 -17.53 1.40
C GLU A 26 -4.20 -16.03 1.20
N ALA A 27 -5.17 -15.28 0.68
CA ALA A 27 -5.05 -13.83 0.53
C ALA A 27 -4.80 -13.14 1.88
N LYS A 28 -5.48 -13.58 2.95
CA LYS A 28 -5.29 -13.07 4.30
C LYS A 28 -3.87 -13.34 4.83
N GLN A 29 -3.33 -14.54 4.60
CA GLN A 29 -1.95 -14.86 5.01
C GLN A 29 -0.93 -13.96 4.31
N LEU A 30 -1.16 -13.60 3.04
CA LEU A 30 -0.33 -12.64 2.33
C LEU A 30 -0.41 -11.26 2.98
N VAL A 31 -1.62 -10.73 3.21
CA VAL A 31 -1.81 -9.43 3.88
C VAL A 31 -1.13 -9.40 5.24
N ASP A 32 -1.33 -10.43 6.08
CA ASP A 32 -0.72 -10.51 7.41
C ASP A 32 0.81 -10.52 7.34
N LYS A 33 1.39 -11.23 6.35
CA LYS A 33 2.84 -11.26 6.13
C LYS A 33 3.40 -9.88 5.81
N PHE A 34 2.80 -9.16 4.86
CA PHE A 34 3.27 -7.83 4.46
C PHE A 34 3.01 -6.77 5.54
N SER A 35 1.88 -6.87 6.24
CA SER A 35 1.55 -6.02 7.38
C SER A 35 2.58 -6.13 8.50
N ARG A 36 2.99 -7.36 8.87
CA ARG A 36 4.06 -7.58 9.85
C ARG A 36 5.38 -6.99 9.38
N ALA A 37 5.77 -7.21 8.13
CA ALA A 37 7.02 -6.68 7.58
C ALA A 37 7.05 -5.14 7.57
N ALA A 38 5.94 -4.47 7.25
CA ALA A 38 5.84 -3.01 7.33
C ALA A 38 5.94 -2.53 8.78
N LYS A 39 5.24 -3.20 9.70
CA LYS A 39 5.27 -2.88 11.14
C LYS A 39 6.67 -3.02 11.75
N GLU A 40 7.41 -4.06 11.38
CA GLU A 40 8.80 -4.28 11.82
C GLU A 40 9.74 -3.14 11.37
N LYS A 41 9.42 -2.48 10.25
CA LYS A 41 10.14 -1.29 9.75
C LYS A 41 9.60 0.03 10.31
N GLY A 42 8.58 0.01 11.17
CA GLY A 42 7.88 1.21 11.64
C GLY A 42 7.14 1.97 10.52
N GLN A 43 6.81 1.29 9.41
CA GLN A 43 6.17 1.89 8.25
C GLN A 43 4.66 1.63 8.24
N PRO A 44 3.83 2.53 7.69
CA PRO A 44 2.39 2.32 7.56
C PRO A 44 2.09 1.19 6.57
N PHE A 45 1.02 0.45 6.82
CA PHE A 45 0.55 -0.62 5.93
C PHE A 45 -0.83 -0.30 5.35
N THR A 46 -0.97 -0.52 4.05
CA THR A 46 -2.26 -0.59 3.37
C THR A 46 -2.31 -1.76 2.39
N ASP A 47 -3.52 -2.26 2.20
CA ASP A 47 -3.94 -3.24 1.22
C ASP A 47 -5.19 -2.71 0.53
N PHE A 48 -5.39 -3.03 -0.75
CA PHE A 48 -6.57 -2.60 -1.50
C PHE A 48 -6.80 -3.53 -2.68
N GLU A 49 -8.03 -3.55 -3.18
CA GLU A 49 -8.38 -4.25 -4.42
C GLU A 49 -8.39 -3.25 -5.58
N SER A 50 -7.84 -3.66 -6.72
CA SER A 50 -7.91 -2.90 -7.96
C SER A 50 -7.81 -3.87 -9.13
N GLU A 51 -8.73 -3.75 -10.08
CA GLU A 51 -8.78 -4.55 -11.32
C GLU A 51 -8.79 -6.09 -11.09
N GLY A 52 -9.39 -6.55 -9.98
CA GLY A 52 -9.47 -7.96 -9.59
C GLY A 52 -8.21 -8.49 -8.91
N LEU A 53 -7.24 -7.61 -8.59
CA LEU A 53 -6.00 -7.95 -7.92
C LEU A 53 -5.94 -7.36 -6.52
N LEU A 54 -5.41 -8.13 -5.58
CA LEU A 54 -5.04 -7.67 -4.25
C LEU A 54 -3.66 -7.02 -4.30
N TYR A 55 -3.62 -5.73 -3.99
CA TYR A 55 -2.38 -4.98 -3.82
C TYR A 55 -2.07 -4.81 -2.34
N VAL A 56 -0.77 -4.81 -2.02
CA VAL A 56 -0.26 -4.51 -0.69
C VAL A 56 0.93 -3.57 -0.78
N THR A 57 1.11 -2.77 0.28
CA THR A 57 2.32 -1.97 0.44
C THR A 57 3.55 -2.82 0.74
N PHE A 58 4.64 -2.54 0.04
CA PHE A 58 5.96 -3.12 0.23
C PHE A 58 6.99 -2.01 0.33
N TYR A 59 7.95 -2.17 1.24
CA TYR A 59 9.03 -1.22 1.45
C TYR A 59 10.36 -1.87 1.12
N ASP A 60 11.16 -1.23 0.27
CA ASP A 60 12.51 -1.70 -0.01
C ASP A 60 13.49 -1.38 1.15
N LYS A 61 14.79 -1.58 0.91
CA LYS A 61 15.86 -1.29 1.87
C LYS A 61 16.08 0.21 2.13
N ASN A 62 15.63 1.06 1.22
CA ASN A 62 15.72 2.52 1.32
C ASN A 62 14.43 3.15 1.88
N ASN A 63 13.51 2.32 2.40
CA ASN A 63 12.17 2.71 2.85
C ASN A 63 11.32 3.34 1.73
N LEU A 64 11.60 2.98 0.49
CA LEU A 64 10.79 3.39 -0.63
C LEU A 64 9.55 2.48 -0.73
N VAL A 65 8.37 3.08 -0.82
CA VAL A 65 7.08 2.38 -0.81
C VAL A 65 6.61 2.02 -2.21
N TYR A 66 6.14 0.79 -2.38
CA TYR A 66 5.56 0.26 -3.61
C TYR A 66 4.22 -0.42 -3.31
N CYS A 67 3.30 -0.41 -4.25
CA CYS A 67 2.04 -1.13 -4.20
C CYS A 67 2.14 -2.30 -5.17
N ILE A 68 2.36 -3.51 -4.64
CA ILE A 68 2.59 -4.71 -5.45
C ILE A 68 1.38 -5.64 -5.41
N PRO A 69 0.99 -6.24 -6.55
CA PRO A 69 -0.05 -7.25 -6.58
C PRO A 69 0.49 -8.55 -5.97
N VAL A 70 -0.30 -9.18 -5.11
CA VAL A 70 0.09 -10.42 -4.41
C VAL A 70 -0.88 -11.56 -4.63
N PHE A 71 -2.12 -11.27 -5.03
CA PHE A 71 -3.15 -12.27 -5.26
C PHE A 71 -4.12 -11.83 -6.36
N SER A 72 -4.55 -12.75 -7.21
CA SER A 72 -5.63 -12.56 -8.19
C SER A 72 -6.92 -13.10 -7.61
N PHE A 73 -7.90 -12.25 -7.36
CA PHE A 73 -9.24 -12.68 -6.96
C PHE A 73 -9.96 -13.38 -8.11
N LYS A 74 -9.67 -12.96 -9.35
CA LYS A 74 -10.24 -13.57 -10.56
C LYS A 74 -9.81 -15.02 -10.75
N ASP A 75 -8.52 -15.29 -10.59
CA ASP A 75 -7.95 -16.63 -10.79
C ASP A 75 -7.81 -17.41 -9.48
N ASN A 76 -8.17 -16.78 -8.35
CA ASN A 76 -8.03 -17.31 -6.99
C ASN A 76 -6.64 -17.92 -6.71
N LYS A 77 -5.58 -17.17 -7.06
CA LYS A 77 -4.20 -17.63 -6.92
C LYS A 77 -3.26 -16.50 -6.53
N LYS A 78 -2.15 -16.85 -5.91
CA LYS A 78 -1.03 -15.94 -5.64
C LYS A 78 -0.37 -15.46 -6.96
N ILE A 79 0.09 -14.21 -6.96
CA ILE A 79 0.91 -13.64 -8.03
C ILE A 79 2.39 -13.90 -7.74
N ASP A 80 3.14 -14.37 -8.75
CA ASP A 80 4.61 -14.34 -8.69
C ASP A 80 5.09 -12.93 -9.04
N LEU A 81 5.81 -12.32 -8.11
CA LEU A 81 6.32 -10.96 -8.28
C LEU A 81 7.31 -10.83 -9.45
N LYS A 82 7.94 -11.93 -9.87
CA LYS A 82 8.85 -11.96 -11.02
C LYS A 82 8.14 -11.84 -12.37
N GLU A 83 6.84 -12.16 -12.39
CA GLU A 83 6.01 -12.19 -13.59
C GLU A 83 5.13 -10.94 -13.72
N ILE A 84 5.33 -9.94 -12.85
CA ILE A 84 4.55 -8.69 -12.91
C ILE A 84 4.99 -7.87 -14.13
N GLU A 85 4.14 -7.86 -15.14
CA GLU A 85 4.30 -7.00 -16.33
C GLU A 85 3.43 -5.73 -16.25
N TYR A 86 2.45 -5.70 -15.34
CA TYR A 86 1.47 -4.62 -15.24
C TYR A 86 1.14 -4.26 -13.78
N ILE A 87 0.98 -2.95 -13.53
CA ILE A 87 0.53 -2.36 -12.27
C ILE A 87 -0.62 -1.41 -12.60
N SER A 88 -1.73 -1.49 -11.87
CA SER A 88 -2.91 -0.66 -12.11
C SER A 88 -2.64 0.83 -11.87
N GLU A 89 -3.41 1.69 -12.54
CA GLU A 89 -3.31 3.14 -12.36
C GLU A 89 -3.66 3.56 -10.91
N ASP A 90 -4.59 2.86 -10.27
CA ASP A 90 -4.89 3.06 -8.84
C ASP A 90 -3.68 2.77 -7.96
N ALA A 91 -2.95 1.68 -8.25
CA ALA A 91 -1.75 1.34 -7.50
C ALA A 91 -0.65 2.40 -7.68
N LYS A 92 -0.43 2.90 -8.90
CA LYS A 92 0.51 4.01 -9.15
C LYS A 92 0.10 5.29 -8.41
N ARG A 93 -1.20 5.61 -8.41
CA ARG A 93 -1.74 6.76 -7.67
C ARG A 93 -1.53 6.60 -6.17
N MET A 94 -1.80 5.41 -5.63
CA MET A 94 -1.62 5.10 -4.21
C MET A 94 -0.14 5.18 -3.80
N GLU A 95 0.77 4.66 -4.62
CA GLU A 95 2.21 4.84 -4.41
C GLU A 95 2.60 6.31 -4.33
N ASN A 96 2.12 7.13 -5.26
CA ASN A 96 2.41 8.57 -5.27
C ASN A 96 1.89 9.25 -4.00
N ILE A 97 0.66 8.95 -3.57
CA ILE A 97 0.07 9.45 -2.33
C ILE A 97 0.95 9.07 -1.12
N LEU A 98 1.38 7.82 -1.04
CA LEU A 98 2.19 7.31 0.08
C LEU A 98 3.59 7.93 0.09
N ARG A 99 4.24 8.07 -1.07
CA ARG A 99 5.56 8.72 -1.20
C ARG A 99 5.51 10.17 -0.78
N ASN A 100 4.57 10.94 -1.32
CA ASN A 100 4.40 12.35 -0.97
C ASN A 100 4.08 12.54 0.52
N SER A 101 3.30 11.63 1.10
CA SER A 101 2.99 11.66 2.54
C SER A 101 4.24 11.36 3.40
N ASN A 102 5.10 10.43 2.98
CA ASN A 102 6.33 10.10 3.68
C ASN A 102 7.39 11.22 3.59
N GLU A 103 7.50 11.89 2.44
CA GLU A 103 8.41 13.04 2.27
C GLU A 103 8.01 14.20 3.18
N LYS A 104 6.73 14.57 3.20
CA LYS A 104 6.21 15.64 4.05
C LYS A 104 6.37 15.35 5.54
N ARG A 105 6.15 14.10 5.97
CA ARG A 105 6.40 13.71 7.38
C ARG A 105 7.87 13.91 7.78
N LYS A 106 8.81 13.57 6.90
CA LYS A 106 10.25 13.80 7.15
C LYS A 106 10.62 15.29 7.19
N GLU A 107 9.93 16.14 6.44
CA GLU A 107 10.13 17.61 6.52
C GLU A 107 9.68 18.14 7.88
N ILE A 108 8.49 17.74 8.34
CA ILE A 108 7.95 18.15 9.65
C ILE A 108 8.85 17.68 10.80
N GLU A 109 9.34 16.43 10.74
CA GLU A 109 10.25 15.88 11.77
C GLU A 109 11.62 16.57 11.83
N LYS A 110 12.07 17.21 10.74
CA LYS A 110 13.35 17.95 10.70
C LYS A 110 13.23 19.37 11.25
N ASP A 111 12.02 19.93 11.22
CA ASP A 111 11.72 21.29 11.68
C ASP A 111 11.28 21.33 13.16
N GLN A 112 11.30 20.19 13.87
CA GLN A 112 11.07 20.05 15.31
C GLN A 112 12.36 19.82 16.09
#